data_AF-A0A239XYT6-F1
#
_entry.id   AF-A0A239XYT6-F1
#
_cell.length_a   1.000
_cell.length_b   1.000
_cell.length_c   1.000
_cell.angle_alpha   90.00
_cell.angle_beta   90.00
_cell.angle_gamma   90.00
#
_symmetry.space_group_name_H-M   'P 1'
#
loop_
_entity.id
_entity.type
_entity.pdbx_description
1 polymer ?
#
loop_
_entity_poly.entity_id
_entity_poly.type
_entity_poly.pdbx_seq_one_letter_code
_entity_poly.pdbx_strand_id
1 'polypeptide(L)'
;MKLTRFLFFSLFAISCSAQNYDVISKVREKQLEVQNQNNALDFNRVKEELAIKGEKMGPFTYGIFPYPDYDSISKNTFAGIGTLGNFYGIDVNGKKVVYTSFFEGKSKLNKYRIKGKDNVFFTIAVLTDFVDDKEFSSMKSQIVSRNFPDAIGQGYIKTKNNQIDFSAFITIENEQFAIVNMKLYNLKYGKIILIAPQKDGSLRSMQIQENQDLTTENLKKYLEQLLHIPEIIDFYSNSNTI
;
A
#
# COMPACT_ATOMS: atom_id res chain seq x y z
N MET A 1 7.36 -32.48 52.57
CA MET A 1 6.57 -33.13 51.48
C MET A 1 5.26 -32.36 51.35
N LYS A 2 4.77 -31.85 50.21
CA LYS A 2 5.22 -31.73 48.83
C LYS A 2 4.64 -30.39 48.35
N LEU A 3 5.45 -29.56 47.70
CA LEU A 3 5.01 -28.34 47.05
C LEU A 3 4.60 -28.70 45.62
N THR A 4 3.31 -28.88 45.37
CA THR A 4 2.81 -29.20 44.02
C THR A 4 2.38 -27.91 43.33
N ARG A 5 3.24 -27.43 42.43
CA ARG A 5 2.98 -26.35 41.47
C ARG A 5 1.80 -26.73 40.57
N PHE A 6 0.79 -25.88 40.47
CA PHE A 6 -0.12 -25.87 39.34
C PHE A 6 0.53 -25.06 38.21
N LEU A 7 1.14 -25.76 37.25
CA LEU A 7 1.38 -25.23 35.91
C LEU A 7 0.04 -25.32 35.16
N PHE A 8 -0.70 -24.22 35.06
CA PHE A 8 -1.77 -24.11 34.08
C PHE A 8 -1.16 -23.66 32.76
N PHE A 9 -1.06 -24.61 31.84
CA PHE A 9 -0.50 -24.47 30.50
C PHE A 9 -1.32 -23.49 29.65
N SER A 10 -0.63 -22.50 29.09
CA SER A 10 -1.09 -21.60 28.03
C SER A 10 -1.22 -22.33 26.68
N LEU A 11 -2.15 -23.27 26.55
CA LEU A 11 -2.35 -24.07 25.32
C LEU A 11 -3.36 -23.47 24.32
N PHE A 12 -4.06 -22.38 24.65
CA PHE A 12 -5.11 -21.84 23.79
C PHE A 12 -4.65 -20.87 22.68
N ALA A 13 -3.43 -20.34 22.75
CA ALA A 13 -2.94 -19.37 21.75
C ALA A 13 -2.31 -20.01 20.50
N ILE A 14 -1.87 -21.27 20.57
CA ILE A 14 -1.13 -21.94 19.48
C ILE A 14 -2.09 -22.38 18.35
N SER A 15 -3.33 -22.75 18.71
CA SER A 15 -4.31 -23.30 17.76
C SER A 15 -4.75 -22.30 16.69
N CYS A 16 -4.84 -21.01 17.04
CA CYS A 16 -5.36 -19.98 16.15
C CYS A 16 -4.34 -19.59 15.05
N SER A 17 -3.06 -19.52 15.39
CA SER A 17 -1.99 -19.20 14.43
C SER A 17 -1.77 -20.31 13.40
N ALA A 18 -1.84 -21.58 13.83
CA ALA A 18 -1.71 -22.72 12.93
C ALA A 18 -2.88 -22.83 11.93
N GLN A 19 -4.12 -22.53 12.37
CA GLN A 19 -5.29 -22.52 11.50
C GLN A 19 -5.21 -21.46 10.39
N ASN A 20 -4.69 -20.27 10.70
CA ASN A 20 -4.52 -19.23 9.69
C ASN A 20 -3.46 -19.61 8.64
N TYR A 21 -2.35 -20.24 9.07
CA TYR A 21 -1.30 -20.70 8.16
C TYR A 21 -1.80 -21.73 7.14
N ASP A 22 -2.60 -22.71 7.58
CA ASP A 22 -3.19 -23.73 6.68
C ASP A 22 -4.14 -23.10 5.66
N VAL A 23 -4.97 -22.14 6.09
CA VAL A 23 -5.87 -21.40 5.18
C VAL A 23 -5.09 -20.58 4.17
N ILE A 24 -4.07 -19.83 4.60
CA ILE A 24 -3.23 -19.01 3.71
C ILE A 24 -2.52 -19.88 2.69
N SER A 25 -1.95 -21.01 3.12
CA SER A 25 -1.23 -21.94 2.25
C SER A 25 -2.14 -22.53 1.18
N LYS A 26 -3.35 -22.96 1.54
CA LYS A 26 -4.35 -23.47 0.58
C LYS A 26 -4.76 -22.42 -0.46
N VAL A 27 -4.91 -21.16 -0.04
CA VAL A 27 -5.23 -20.06 -0.96
C VAL A 27 -4.08 -19.82 -1.94
N ARG A 28 -2.83 -19.83 -1.45
CA ARG A 28 -1.63 -19.69 -2.29
C ARG A 28 -1.48 -20.86 -3.27
N GLU A 29 -1.66 -22.09 -2.82
CA GLU A 29 -1.66 -23.28 -3.68
C GLU A 29 -2.72 -23.16 -4.77
N LYS A 30 -3.95 -22.76 -4.40
CA LYS A 30 -5.03 -22.59 -5.38
C LYS A 30 -4.73 -21.49 -6.40
N GLN A 31 -4.22 -20.35 -5.96
CA GLN A 31 -3.77 -19.27 -6.84
C GLN A 31 -2.76 -19.77 -7.87
N LEU A 32 -1.74 -20.51 -7.44
CA LEU A 32 -0.69 -21.04 -8.32
C LEU A 32 -1.23 -22.09 -9.30
N GLU A 33 -2.20 -22.89 -8.88
CA GLU A 33 -2.88 -23.89 -9.73
C GLU A 33 -3.64 -23.22 -10.89
N VAL A 34 -4.35 -22.12 -10.59
CA VAL A 34 -5.30 -21.49 -11.53
C VAL A 34 -4.75 -20.36 -12.37
N GLN A 35 -3.58 -19.79 -12.02
CA GLN A 35 -3.00 -18.60 -12.66
C GLN A 35 -2.84 -18.67 -14.19
N ASN A 36 -2.82 -19.87 -14.77
CA ASN A 36 -2.70 -20.11 -16.22
C ASN A 36 -3.85 -20.97 -16.79
N GLN A 37 -4.96 -21.13 -16.05
CA GLN A 37 -6.09 -21.97 -16.46
C GLN A 37 -7.17 -21.11 -17.12
N ASN A 38 -7.52 -21.43 -18.37
CA ASN A 38 -8.43 -20.57 -19.14
C ASN A 38 -9.81 -20.36 -18.50
N ASN A 39 -10.31 -21.35 -17.76
CA ASN A 39 -11.60 -21.31 -17.07
C ASN A 39 -11.57 -20.54 -15.73
N ALA A 40 -10.40 -20.09 -15.29
CA ALA A 40 -10.19 -19.36 -14.04
C ALA A 40 -9.67 -17.93 -14.28
N LEU A 41 -9.71 -17.48 -15.53
CA LEU A 41 -9.14 -16.23 -15.99
C LEU A 41 -10.21 -15.39 -16.70
N ASP A 42 -10.23 -14.08 -16.41
CA ASP A 42 -11.11 -13.11 -17.02
C ASP A 42 -10.48 -12.54 -18.30
N PHE A 43 -10.74 -13.21 -19.42
CA PHE A 43 -10.31 -12.76 -20.75
C PHE A 43 -11.17 -11.63 -21.33
N ASN A 44 -12.37 -11.38 -20.79
CA ASN A 44 -13.18 -10.25 -21.23
C ASN A 44 -12.48 -8.94 -20.83
N ARG A 45 -11.98 -8.88 -19.59
CA ARG A 45 -11.18 -7.75 -19.12
C ARG A 45 -9.89 -7.55 -19.93
N VAL A 46 -9.24 -8.62 -20.36
CA VAL A 46 -8.07 -8.52 -21.26
C VAL A 46 -8.45 -7.83 -22.57
N LYS A 47 -9.57 -8.23 -23.18
CA LYS A 47 -10.04 -7.66 -24.44
C LYS A 47 -10.37 -6.17 -24.28
N GLU A 48 -10.99 -5.78 -23.17
CA GLU A 48 -11.28 -4.39 -22.85
C GLU A 48 -9.99 -3.57 -22.68
N GLU A 49 -9.01 -4.09 -21.93
CA GLU A 49 -7.73 -3.41 -21.72
C GLU A 49 -6.90 -3.27 -23.00
N LEU A 50 -6.95 -4.27 -23.91
CA LEU A 50 -6.29 -4.21 -25.22
C LEU A 50 -6.88 -3.14 -26.15
N ALA A 51 -8.15 -2.76 -25.95
CA ALA A 51 -8.81 -1.73 -26.75
C ALA A 51 -8.42 -0.31 -26.32
N ILE A 52 -7.83 -0.14 -25.13
CA ILE A 52 -7.44 1.15 -24.58
C ILE A 52 -5.96 1.42 -24.90
N LYS A 53 -5.65 2.61 -25.43
CA LYS A 53 -4.25 3.04 -25.56
C LYS A 53 -3.68 3.29 -24.16
N GLY A 54 -2.62 2.56 -23.82
CA GLY A 54 -2.02 2.65 -22.49
C GLY A 54 -1.44 4.03 -22.18
N GLU A 55 -1.74 4.55 -20.98
CA GLU A 55 -1.05 5.70 -20.41
C GLU A 55 0.01 5.26 -19.39
N LYS A 56 1.11 6.03 -19.30
CA LYS A 56 2.10 5.83 -18.24
C LYS A 56 1.50 6.31 -16.90
N MET A 57 1.22 5.36 -16.03
CA MET A 57 0.60 5.59 -14.72
C MET A 57 1.59 5.50 -13.54
N GLY A 58 2.84 5.13 -13.80
CA GLY A 58 3.84 4.85 -12.76
C GLY A 58 5.19 4.38 -13.32
N PRO A 59 6.10 3.87 -12.46
CA PRO A 59 7.41 3.35 -12.86
C PRO A 59 7.32 2.11 -13.76
N PHE A 60 6.28 1.29 -13.60
CA PHE A 60 6.07 0.10 -14.41
C PHE A 60 5.00 0.33 -15.46
N THR A 61 5.33 -0.04 -16.69
CA THR A 61 4.32 -0.16 -17.76
C THR A 61 3.22 -1.11 -17.29
N TYR A 62 1.98 -0.69 -17.48
CA TYR A 62 0.82 -1.50 -17.15
C TYR A 62 0.68 -2.64 -18.17
N GLY A 63 1.30 -3.77 -17.87
CA GLY A 63 1.18 -4.98 -18.69
C GLY A 63 -0.24 -5.54 -18.65
N ILE A 64 -0.75 -5.95 -19.80
CA ILE A 64 -2.08 -6.57 -19.92
C ILE A 64 -1.90 -8.08 -19.73
N PHE A 65 -2.32 -8.57 -18.56
CA PHE A 65 -2.41 -9.99 -18.23
C PHE A 65 -3.85 -10.35 -17.88
N PRO A 66 -4.33 -11.57 -18.16
CA PRO A 66 -5.63 -11.99 -17.66
C PRO A 66 -5.68 -11.88 -16.14
N TYR A 67 -6.77 -11.31 -15.62
CA TYR A 67 -7.03 -11.32 -14.19
C TYR A 67 -7.52 -12.71 -13.80
N PRO A 68 -7.17 -13.23 -12.62
CA PRO A 68 -7.89 -14.36 -12.07
C PRO A 68 -9.36 -13.97 -11.89
N ASP A 69 -10.27 -14.86 -12.25
CA ASP A 69 -11.60 -14.85 -11.68
C ASP A 69 -11.43 -15.07 -10.17
N TYR A 70 -11.65 -14.04 -9.36
CA TYR A 70 -11.34 -14.08 -7.93
C TYR A 70 -12.09 -15.21 -7.21
N ASP A 71 -13.28 -15.58 -7.69
CA ASP A 71 -14.07 -16.66 -7.11
C ASP A 71 -13.51 -18.05 -7.43
N SER A 72 -12.69 -18.19 -8.47
CA SER A 72 -11.95 -19.43 -8.77
C SER A 72 -10.86 -19.74 -7.73
N ILE A 73 -10.38 -18.71 -7.03
CA ILE A 73 -9.39 -18.83 -5.96
C ILE A 73 -10.10 -18.94 -4.61
N SER A 74 -11.04 -18.02 -4.34
CA SER A 74 -11.75 -17.98 -3.07
C SER A 74 -13.10 -17.27 -3.19
N LYS A 75 -14.16 -18.07 -3.21
CA LYS A 75 -15.54 -17.65 -3.47
C LYS A 75 -16.04 -16.55 -2.53
N ASN A 76 -16.52 -15.44 -3.10
CA ASN A 76 -17.12 -14.30 -2.41
C ASN A 76 -16.20 -13.69 -1.34
N THR A 77 -14.91 -13.55 -1.66
CA THR A 77 -13.92 -13.02 -0.71
C THR A 77 -13.17 -11.78 -1.17
N PHE A 78 -13.35 -11.33 -2.40
CA PHE A 78 -12.84 -10.02 -2.80
C PHE A 78 -13.64 -8.91 -2.09
N ALA A 79 -12.93 -8.00 -1.41
CA ALA A 79 -13.54 -6.91 -0.63
C ALA A 79 -13.11 -5.52 -1.12
N GLY A 80 -12.56 -5.43 -2.33
CA GLY A 80 -12.09 -4.18 -2.90
C GLY A 80 -10.66 -3.82 -2.50
N ILE A 81 -10.01 -3.10 -3.41
CA ILE A 81 -8.71 -2.45 -3.24
C ILE A 81 -8.85 -1.03 -3.81
N GLY A 82 -8.06 -0.09 -3.32
CA GLY A 82 -8.17 1.26 -3.86
C GLY A 82 -7.04 2.19 -3.46
N THR A 83 -7.17 3.40 -3.99
CA THR A 83 -6.27 4.52 -3.73
C THR A 83 -7.00 5.62 -2.96
N LEU A 84 -6.26 6.32 -2.12
CA LEU A 84 -6.67 7.59 -1.51
C LEU A 84 -5.51 8.58 -1.62
N GLY A 85 -5.79 9.86 -1.46
CA GLY A 85 -4.75 10.88 -1.51
C GLY A 85 -5.28 12.30 -1.33
N ASN A 86 -4.34 13.23 -1.18
CA ASN A 86 -4.61 14.65 -1.25
C ASN A 86 -3.70 15.27 -2.32
N PHE A 87 -4.30 15.57 -3.46
CA PHE A 87 -3.64 16.16 -4.62
C PHE A 87 -3.24 17.63 -4.39
N TYR A 88 -4.04 18.38 -3.62
CA TYR A 88 -3.81 19.81 -3.38
C TYR A 88 -2.74 20.07 -2.33
N GLY A 89 -2.43 19.05 -1.53
CA GLY A 89 -1.44 19.06 -0.48
C GLY A 89 -1.96 19.55 0.87
N ILE A 90 -1.15 19.32 1.90
CA ILE A 90 -1.27 19.86 3.24
C ILE A 90 -0.16 20.92 3.37
N ASP A 91 -0.50 22.09 3.89
CA ASP A 91 0.51 23.12 4.19
C ASP A 91 1.31 22.71 5.43
N VAL A 92 2.63 22.77 5.30
CA VAL A 92 3.60 22.51 6.37
C VAL A 92 4.62 23.65 6.32
N ASN A 93 4.40 24.67 7.15
CA ASN A 93 5.25 25.86 7.23
C ASN A 93 5.45 26.57 5.87
N GLY A 94 4.35 26.78 5.13
CA GLY A 94 4.36 27.42 3.80
C GLY A 94 4.85 26.52 2.67
N LYS A 95 5.14 25.23 2.96
CA LYS A 95 5.47 24.21 1.96
C LYS A 95 4.31 23.25 1.76
N LYS A 96 4.18 22.66 0.57
CA LYS A 96 3.09 21.73 0.25
C LYS A 96 3.55 20.29 0.31
N VAL A 97 2.87 19.47 1.11
CA VAL A 97 3.07 18.02 1.15
C VAL A 97 1.83 17.34 0.57
N VAL A 98 1.98 16.70 -0.59
CA VAL A 98 0.94 15.87 -1.22
C VAL A 98 1.10 14.42 -0.77
N TYR A 99 0.03 13.63 -0.81
CA TYR A 99 0.14 12.22 -0.48
C TYR A 99 -0.81 11.35 -1.30
N THR A 100 -0.44 10.08 -1.42
CA THR A 100 -1.34 9.01 -1.87
C THR A 100 -1.10 7.75 -1.04
N SER A 101 -2.07 6.84 -1.05
CA SER A 101 -2.07 5.66 -0.22
C SER A 101 -2.84 4.52 -0.87
N PHE A 102 -2.50 3.31 -0.47
CA PHE A 102 -3.10 2.08 -0.93
C PHE A 102 -3.78 1.34 0.21
N PHE A 103 -4.97 0.82 -0.06
CA PHE A 103 -5.74 0.07 0.92
C PHE A 103 -6.39 -1.16 0.32
N GLU A 104 -6.77 -2.07 1.20
CA GLU A 104 -7.65 -3.20 0.88
C GLU A 104 -8.79 -3.29 1.90
N GLY A 105 -9.96 -3.73 1.43
CA GLY A 105 -11.10 -4.00 2.29
C GLY A 105 -10.95 -5.30 3.07
N LYS A 106 -11.60 -5.36 4.23
CA LYS A 106 -11.68 -6.58 5.03
C LYS A 106 -12.55 -7.64 4.36
N SER A 107 -12.04 -8.86 4.32
CA SER A 107 -12.73 -10.04 3.83
C SER A 107 -12.48 -11.27 4.71
N LYS A 108 -13.09 -12.40 4.35
CA LYS A 108 -12.83 -13.68 5.02
C LYS A 108 -11.37 -14.13 4.88
N LEU A 109 -10.66 -13.72 3.83
CA LEU A 109 -9.27 -14.09 3.56
C LEU A 109 -8.28 -13.34 4.44
N ASN A 110 -8.50 -12.05 4.68
CA ASN A 110 -7.54 -11.19 5.38
C ASN A 110 -7.99 -10.77 6.79
N LYS A 111 -9.12 -11.29 7.29
CA LYS A 111 -9.63 -11.01 8.65
C LYS A 111 -8.65 -11.33 9.79
N TYR A 112 -7.65 -12.18 9.54
CA TYR A 112 -6.61 -12.53 10.52
C TYR A 112 -5.67 -11.34 10.78
N ARG A 113 -5.56 -10.39 9.83
CA ARG A 113 -4.71 -9.19 9.94
C ARG A 113 -5.49 -7.87 9.90
N ILE A 114 -6.67 -7.82 9.27
CA ILE A 114 -7.49 -6.61 9.23
C ILE A 114 -8.54 -6.65 10.34
N LYS A 115 -8.35 -5.81 11.36
CA LYS A 115 -9.27 -5.69 12.49
C LYS A 115 -10.49 -4.83 12.14
N GLY A 116 -10.26 -3.66 11.52
CA GLY A 116 -11.28 -2.69 11.12
C GLY A 116 -12.02 -3.03 9.83
N LYS A 117 -12.55 -2.03 9.14
CA LYS A 117 -13.24 -2.18 7.85
C LYS A 117 -12.28 -2.41 6.68
N ASP A 118 -11.12 -1.79 6.75
CA ASP A 118 -10.06 -1.84 5.75
C ASP A 118 -8.69 -1.69 6.45
N ASN A 119 -7.63 -1.81 5.67
CA ASN A 119 -6.27 -1.55 6.09
C ASN A 119 -5.56 -0.73 5.01
N VAL A 120 -5.10 0.46 5.38
CA VAL A 120 -4.13 1.21 4.57
C VAL A 120 -2.77 0.55 4.81
N PHE A 121 -2.22 -0.09 3.78
CA PHE A 121 -0.94 -0.82 3.88
C PHE A 121 0.26 0.00 3.42
N PHE A 122 0.02 1.12 2.73
CA PHE A 122 1.09 2.00 2.24
C PHE A 122 0.59 3.43 2.09
N THR A 123 1.41 4.38 2.50
CA THR A 123 1.22 5.81 2.28
C THR A 123 2.57 6.43 1.91
N ILE A 124 2.58 7.26 0.87
CA ILE A 124 3.72 8.12 0.55
C ILE A 124 3.27 9.57 0.64
N ALA A 125 4.01 10.38 1.40
CA ALA A 125 3.83 11.81 1.51
C ALA A 125 5.08 12.52 0.99
N VAL A 126 4.90 13.42 0.03
CA VAL A 126 6.00 14.03 -0.72
C VAL A 126 5.88 15.54 -0.68
N LEU A 127 6.96 16.20 -0.26
CA LEU A 127 7.09 17.64 -0.45
C LEU A 127 7.17 17.96 -1.94
N THR A 128 6.33 18.88 -2.40
CA THR A 128 6.32 19.33 -3.79
C THR A 128 6.21 20.84 -3.91
N ASP A 129 6.86 21.39 -4.93
CA ASP A 129 6.75 22.77 -5.39
C ASP A 129 5.90 22.90 -6.67
N PHE A 130 5.25 21.80 -7.09
CA PHE A 130 4.41 21.70 -8.27
C PHE A 130 3.10 20.94 -8.00
N VAL A 131 1.98 21.64 -8.23
CA VAL A 131 0.64 21.06 -8.24
C VAL A 131 -0.03 21.52 -9.52
N ASP A 132 -0.46 20.56 -10.35
CA ASP A 132 -1.15 20.82 -11.61
C ASP A 132 -2.67 20.74 -11.42
N ASP A 133 -3.29 21.86 -11.10
CA ASP A 133 -4.72 21.95 -10.82
C ASP A 133 -5.62 21.92 -12.07
N LYS A 134 -5.03 21.80 -13.28
CA LYS A 134 -5.76 21.76 -14.55
C LYS A 134 -5.83 20.36 -15.12
N GLU A 135 -4.68 19.74 -15.36
CA GLU A 135 -4.60 18.43 -16.02
C GLU A 135 -4.37 17.29 -15.01
N PHE A 136 -4.24 17.61 -13.71
CA PHE A 136 -4.01 16.65 -12.63
C PHE A 136 -2.80 15.73 -12.89
N SER A 137 -1.79 16.24 -13.62
CA SER A 137 -0.68 15.42 -14.10
C SER A 137 0.48 15.30 -13.11
N SER A 138 0.44 16.04 -12.00
CA SER A 138 1.49 16.09 -10.98
C SER A 138 1.47 14.90 -10.02
N MET A 139 0.39 14.12 -9.98
CA MET A 139 0.32 12.89 -9.20
C MET A 139 -0.60 11.88 -9.88
N LYS A 140 -0.11 10.66 -10.09
CA LYS A 140 -0.93 9.52 -10.51
C LYS A 140 -0.65 8.35 -9.59
N SER A 141 -1.68 7.58 -9.29
CA SER A 141 -1.54 6.32 -8.58
C SER A 141 -2.59 5.34 -9.07
N GLN A 142 -2.25 4.06 -9.00
CA GLN A 142 -3.13 2.96 -9.38
C GLN A 142 -2.81 1.73 -8.53
N ILE A 143 -3.80 0.87 -8.35
CA ILE A 143 -3.67 -0.39 -7.62
C ILE A 143 -4.43 -1.49 -8.34
N VAL A 144 -3.83 -2.69 -8.36
CA VAL A 144 -4.42 -3.87 -8.98
C VAL A 144 -4.15 -5.11 -8.16
N SER A 145 -4.99 -6.12 -8.36
CA SER A 145 -4.82 -7.46 -7.82
C SER A 145 -4.83 -8.49 -8.96
N ARG A 146 -3.95 -8.28 -9.96
CA ARG A 146 -3.73 -9.26 -11.05
C ARG A 146 -3.18 -10.59 -10.54
N ASN A 147 -2.60 -10.58 -9.35
CA ASN A 147 -2.15 -11.76 -8.63
C ASN A 147 -3.00 -11.98 -7.36
N PHE A 148 -4.32 -11.84 -7.44
CA PHE A 148 -5.22 -12.01 -6.29
C PHE A 148 -4.92 -13.31 -5.55
N PRO A 149 -4.86 -13.30 -4.19
CA PRO A 149 -5.21 -12.21 -3.27
C PRO A 149 -4.16 -11.11 -3.04
N ASP A 150 -2.99 -11.18 -3.68
CA ASP A 150 -1.96 -10.15 -3.53
C ASP A 150 -2.37 -8.87 -4.27
N ALA A 151 -1.97 -7.73 -3.72
CA ALA A 151 -2.22 -6.43 -4.33
C ALA A 151 -0.90 -5.70 -4.55
N ILE A 152 -0.78 -5.05 -5.70
CA ILE A 152 0.32 -4.14 -6.02
C ILE A 152 -0.25 -2.81 -6.48
N GLY A 153 0.25 -1.74 -5.87
CA GLY A 153 0.03 -0.39 -6.31
C GLY A 153 1.31 0.24 -6.81
N GLN A 154 1.16 1.24 -7.65
CA GLN A 154 2.26 2.06 -8.14
C GLN A 154 1.77 3.45 -8.50
N GLY A 155 2.71 4.36 -8.68
CA GLY A 155 2.39 5.72 -9.09
C GLY A 155 3.62 6.59 -9.14
N TYR A 156 3.37 7.87 -9.33
CA TYR A 156 4.39 8.89 -9.26
C TYR A 156 3.84 10.18 -8.66
N ILE A 157 4.72 10.98 -8.06
CA ILE A 157 4.48 12.36 -7.67
C ILE A 157 5.58 13.23 -8.31
N LYS A 158 5.19 14.28 -9.02
CA LYS A 158 6.12 15.22 -9.67
C LYS A 158 6.38 16.43 -8.77
N THR A 159 7.63 16.89 -8.81
CA THR A 159 8.01 18.26 -8.47
C THR A 159 8.22 19.03 -9.78
N LYS A 160 8.63 20.31 -9.72
CA LYS A 160 8.96 21.04 -10.95
C LYS A 160 10.07 20.37 -11.77
N ASN A 161 11.04 19.76 -11.10
CA ASN A 161 12.29 19.29 -11.72
C ASN A 161 12.56 17.79 -11.49
N ASN A 162 11.68 17.05 -10.83
CA ASN A 162 11.91 15.65 -10.48
C ASN A 162 10.61 14.84 -10.45
N GLN A 163 10.74 13.51 -10.46
CA GLN A 163 9.64 12.56 -10.32
C GLN A 163 9.98 11.53 -9.23
N ILE A 164 9.09 11.43 -8.26
CA ILE A 164 9.16 10.44 -7.19
C ILE A 164 8.31 9.26 -7.66
N ASP A 165 8.97 8.21 -8.12
CA ASP A 165 8.33 6.99 -8.58
C ASP A 165 8.23 5.99 -7.43
N PHE A 166 7.07 5.36 -7.28
CA PHE A 166 6.86 4.41 -6.20
C PHE A 166 6.04 3.19 -6.64
N SER A 167 6.25 2.10 -5.94
CA SER A 167 5.37 0.94 -5.93
C SER A 167 5.33 0.34 -4.54
N ALA A 168 4.20 -0.21 -4.15
CA ALA A 168 4.06 -0.94 -2.91
C ALA A 168 3.14 -2.13 -3.11
N PHE A 169 3.40 -3.21 -2.38
CA PHE A 169 2.63 -4.43 -2.50
C PHE A 169 2.42 -5.07 -1.13
N ILE A 170 1.31 -5.81 -1.04
CA ILE A 170 0.93 -6.61 0.11
C ILE A 170 0.53 -8.01 -0.37
N THR A 171 0.96 -9.02 0.37
CA THR A 171 0.62 -10.42 0.09
C THR A 171 -0.43 -10.97 1.06
N ILE A 172 -1.01 -12.12 0.70
CA ILE A 172 -1.88 -12.88 1.62
C ILE A 172 -1.15 -13.46 2.83
N GLU A 173 0.17 -13.49 2.83
CA GLU A 173 1.00 -13.84 3.98
C GLU A 173 1.26 -12.63 4.91
N ASN A 174 0.73 -11.45 4.58
CA ASN A 174 0.97 -10.18 5.27
C ASN A 174 2.38 -9.59 5.09
N GLU A 175 3.10 -10.00 4.05
CA GLU A 175 4.37 -9.37 3.67
C GLU A 175 4.09 -8.06 2.93
N GLN A 176 4.75 -6.98 3.34
CA GLN A 176 4.47 -5.63 2.86
C GLN A 176 5.76 -4.88 2.56
N PHE A 177 5.89 -4.42 1.32
CA PHE A 177 7.08 -3.68 0.89
C PHE A 177 6.69 -2.50 0.01
N ALA A 178 7.57 -1.51 0.00
CA ALA A 178 7.53 -0.44 -0.97
C ALA A 178 8.91 -0.23 -1.60
N ILE A 179 8.91 0.24 -2.84
CA ILE A 179 10.07 0.73 -3.55
C ILE A 179 9.78 2.18 -3.89
N VAL A 180 10.65 3.10 -3.50
CA VAL A 180 10.57 4.52 -3.87
C VAL A 180 11.89 4.92 -4.51
N ASN A 181 11.87 5.27 -5.80
CA ASN A 181 13.05 5.56 -6.60
C ASN A 181 14.19 4.54 -6.36
N MET A 182 13.89 3.25 -6.48
CA MET A 182 14.81 2.11 -6.27
C MET A 182 15.31 1.88 -4.84
N LYS A 183 14.86 2.66 -3.85
CA LYS A 183 15.09 2.35 -2.43
C LYS A 183 13.98 1.44 -1.90
N LEU A 184 14.36 0.28 -1.36
CA LEU A 184 13.45 -0.70 -0.76
C LEU A 184 13.12 -0.33 0.70
N TYR A 185 11.84 -0.44 1.05
CA TYR A 185 11.30 -0.24 2.38
C TYR A 185 10.51 -1.47 2.78
N ASN A 186 10.82 -2.03 3.96
CA ASN A 186 10.00 -3.06 4.57
C ASN A 186 8.93 -2.38 5.44
N LEU A 187 7.66 -2.48 5.04
CA LEU A 187 6.56 -1.72 5.65
C LEU A 187 6.13 -2.28 7.02
N LYS A 188 6.74 -3.39 7.47
CA LYS A 188 6.66 -3.84 8.86
C LYS A 188 7.17 -2.79 9.86
N TYR A 189 8.09 -1.92 9.43
CA TYR A 189 8.69 -0.87 10.25
C TYR A 189 8.05 0.51 10.04
N GLY A 190 6.86 0.54 9.44
CA GLY A 190 6.09 1.76 9.19
C GLY A 190 5.53 1.78 7.78
N LYS A 191 4.26 2.13 7.64
CA LYS A 191 3.56 2.13 6.35
C LYS A 191 3.57 3.50 5.67
N ILE A 192 3.92 4.55 6.40
CA ILE A 192 4.07 5.92 5.90
C ILE A 192 5.53 6.21 5.56
N ILE A 193 5.78 6.58 4.32
CA ILE A 193 7.07 7.06 3.82
C ILE A 193 6.96 8.55 3.52
N LEU A 194 7.76 9.35 4.21
CA LEU A 194 7.92 10.78 3.97
C LEU A 194 9.09 10.97 3.01
N ILE A 195 8.92 11.78 1.97
CA ILE A 195 9.97 12.10 1.00
C ILE A 195 10.13 13.61 0.88
N ALA A 196 11.35 14.08 1.13
CA ALA A 196 11.72 15.49 0.99
C ALA A 196 12.76 15.63 -0.14
N PRO A 197 12.35 16.03 -1.35
CA PRO A 197 13.28 16.37 -2.43
C PRO A 197 14.12 17.59 -2.05
N GLN A 198 15.42 17.53 -2.37
CA GLN A 198 16.38 18.59 -2.10
C GLN A 198 16.66 19.40 -3.37
N LYS A 199 17.12 20.65 -3.19
CA LYS A 199 17.52 21.56 -4.29
C LYS A 199 18.65 21.00 -5.16
N ASP A 200 19.50 20.14 -4.60
CA ASP A 200 20.58 19.45 -5.31
C ASP A 200 20.13 18.22 -6.12
N GLY A 201 18.82 17.93 -6.12
CA GLY A 201 18.22 16.77 -6.81
C GLY A 201 18.24 15.48 -6.01
N SER A 202 18.92 15.43 -4.85
CA SER A 202 18.90 14.28 -3.96
C SER A 202 17.57 14.15 -3.22
N LEU A 203 17.27 12.95 -2.72
CA LEU A 203 16.08 12.68 -1.93
C LEU A 203 16.47 12.41 -0.47
N ARG A 204 15.71 12.93 0.48
CA ARG A 204 15.71 12.47 1.88
C ARG A 204 14.41 11.75 2.17
N SER A 205 14.46 10.75 3.03
CA SER A 205 13.32 9.90 3.34
C SER A 205 13.24 9.61 4.82
N MET A 206 12.04 9.60 5.40
CA MET A 206 11.75 9.04 6.72
C MET A 206 10.65 7.99 6.61
N GLN A 207 10.80 6.86 7.31
CA GLN A 207 9.76 5.85 7.44
C GLN A 207 9.17 5.95 8.83
N ILE A 208 7.85 6.11 8.91
CA ILE A 208 7.14 6.41 10.15
C ILE A 208 6.41 5.17 10.62
N GLN A 209 6.78 4.69 11.82
CA GLN A 209 6.04 3.66 12.50
C GLN A 209 4.78 4.25 13.13
N GLU A 210 3.63 3.81 12.67
CA GLU A 210 2.35 4.27 13.19
C GLU A 210 2.08 3.71 14.59
N ASN A 211 1.41 4.50 15.41
CA ASN A 211 0.97 4.11 16.75
C ASN A 211 -0.45 3.51 16.76
N GLN A 212 -1.08 3.39 15.59
CA GLN A 212 -2.43 2.84 15.41
C GLN A 212 -2.58 2.19 14.03
N ASP A 213 -3.58 1.33 13.88
CA ASP A 213 -3.96 0.80 12.56
C ASP A 213 -4.53 1.93 11.70
N LEU A 214 -4.00 2.07 10.48
CA LEU A 214 -4.48 3.06 9.50
C LEU A 214 -5.63 2.50 8.67
N THR A 215 -6.71 3.27 8.58
CA THR A 215 -7.92 2.98 7.80
C THR A 215 -8.23 4.13 6.87
N THR A 216 -9.11 3.89 5.90
CA THR A 216 -9.59 4.97 5.01
C THR A 216 -10.29 6.11 5.76
N GLU A 217 -10.84 5.81 6.94
CA GLU A 217 -11.58 6.77 7.78
C GLU A 217 -10.65 7.63 8.65
N ASN A 218 -9.52 7.08 9.13
CA ASN A 218 -8.64 7.78 10.08
C ASN A 218 -7.38 8.38 9.44
N LEU A 219 -6.99 7.95 8.23
CA LEU A 219 -5.71 8.34 7.64
C LEU A 219 -5.54 9.85 7.52
N LYS A 220 -6.53 10.56 6.98
CA LYS A 220 -6.43 12.00 6.74
C LYS A 220 -6.08 12.75 8.03
N LYS A 221 -6.85 12.49 9.10
CA LYS A 221 -6.63 13.09 10.42
C LYS A 221 -5.26 12.71 10.99
N TYR A 222 -4.84 11.45 10.81
CA TYR A 222 -3.54 11.00 11.26
C TYR A 222 -2.40 11.75 10.57
N LEU A 223 -2.45 11.90 9.24
CA LEU A 223 -1.45 12.64 8.47
C LEU A 223 -1.44 14.12 8.81
N GLU A 224 -2.60 14.74 9.01
CA GLU A 224 -2.70 16.12 9.47
C GLU A 224 -1.98 16.31 10.82
N GLN A 225 -2.11 15.37 11.75
CA GLN A 225 -1.40 15.43 13.04
C GLN A 225 0.10 15.16 12.89
N LEU A 226 0.47 14.14 12.11
CA LEU A 226 1.85 13.73 11.87
C LEU A 226 2.68 14.86 11.26
N LEU A 227 2.14 15.54 10.24
CA LEU A 227 2.84 16.58 9.49
C LEU A 227 3.08 17.87 10.30
N HIS A 228 2.47 17.99 11.49
CA HIS A 228 2.68 19.11 12.40
C HIS A 228 3.55 18.76 13.62
N ILE A 229 4.13 17.56 13.66
CA ILE A 229 5.14 17.21 14.65
C ILE A 229 6.43 17.98 14.34
N PRO A 230 7.09 18.64 15.32
CA PRO A 230 8.27 19.47 15.07
C PRO A 230 9.37 18.80 14.23
N GLU A 231 9.73 17.56 14.53
CA GLU A 231 10.72 16.80 13.76
C GLU A 231 10.33 16.62 12.28
N ILE A 232 9.04 16.43 12.01
CA ILE A 232 8.52 16.26 10.65
C ILE A 232 8.46 17.61 9.92
N ILE A 233 8.11 18.67 10.63
CA ILE A 233 8.20 20.05 10.10
C ILE A 233 9.65 20.34 9.70
N ASP A 234 10.62 20.06 10.57
CA ASP A 234 12.05 20.29 10.31
C ASP A 234 12.55 19.47 9.11
N PHE A 235 12.11 18.21 9.02
CA PHE A 235 12.41 17.34 7.89
C PHE A 235 11.99 17.96 6.54
N TYR A 236 10.79 18.56 6.47
CA TYR A 236 10.28 19.17 5.25
C TYR A 236 10.74 20.61 5.03
N SER A 237 11.02 21.37 6.10
CA SER A 237 11.25 22.82 6.02
C SER A 237 12.71 23.27 6.13
N ASN A 238 13.66 22.34 6.18
CA ASN A 238 15.08 22.70 6.16
C ASN A 238 15.49 23.52 4.92
N SER A 239 16.61 24.24 5.00
CA SER A 239 17.04 25.18 3.95
C SER A 239 17.38 24.51 2.60
N ASN A 240 17.64 23.21 2.59
CA ASN A 240 18.04 22.45 1.40
C ASN A 240 16.85 21.85 0.66
N THR A 241 15.67 21.73 1.28
CA THR A 241 14.47 21.25 0.60
C THR A 241 13.95 22.28 -0.40
N ILE A 242 13.32 21.78 -1.45
CA ILE A 242 12.64 22.61 -2.47
C ILE A 242 11.56 23.52 -1.87
#